data_AF-A0A844MV97-F1
#
_entry.id   AF-A0A844MV97-F1
#
_cell.length_a   1.000
_cell.length_b   1.000
_cell.length_c   1.000
_cell.angle_alpha   90.00
_cell.angle_beta   90.00
_cell.angle_gamma   90.00
#
_symmetry.space_group_name_H-M   'P 1'
#
loop_
_entity.id
_entity.type
_entity.pdbx_description
1 polymer ?
#
loop_
_entity_poly.entity_id
_entity_poly.type
_entity_poly.pdbx_seq_one_letter_code
_entity_poly.pdbx_strand_id
1 'polypeptide(L)'
;MRKSAKTINLGVAGFIKTDSEGYATGELIQVQAIESELNGETVEQIEWIWAVESTKGTSKMYLWTRPNINPNKYISRPEQGEAEYSLLTQLLLNLGLLSENNLDQLRENPEYIEELDIDLEELQGQQFRFKLIPGKMGKPSKPDVKTIELLTVKPDLEV
;
A
#
# COMPACT_ATOMS: atom_id res chain seq x y z
N MET A 1 -31.35 40.72 -1.17
CA MET A 1 -30.72 39.54 -1.77
C MET A 1 -30.71 38.40 -0.75
N ARG A 2 -31.47 37.32 -0.96
CA ARG A 2 -31.47 36.13 -0.07
C ARG A 2 -30.38 35.16 -0.56
N LYS A 3 -29.45 34.80 0.33
CA LYS A 3 -28.41 33.79 0.05
C LYS A 3 -29.11 32.44 -0.14
N SER A 4 -28.92 31.82 -1.30
CA SER A 4 -29.39 30.46 -1.58
C SER A 4 -28.65 29.48 -0.66
N ALA A 5 -29.40 28.69 0.12
CA ALA A 5 -28.83 27.64 0.95
C ALA A 5 -28.28 26.53 0.03
N LYS A 6 -26.98 26.25 0.14
CA LYS A 6 -26.33 25.17 -0.60
C LYS A 6 -26.76 23.84 0.03
N THR A 7 -27.62 23.08 -0.64
CA THR A 7 -27.99 21.73 -0.21
C THR A 7 -26.76 20.83 -0.27
N ILE A 8 -26.29 20.36 0.89
CA ILE A 8 -25.23 19.35 0.98
C ILE A 8 -25.91 17.99 0.91
N ASN A 9 -25.80 17.32 -0.24
CA ASN A 9 -26.22 15.92 -0.36
C ASN A 9 -25.19 15.04 0.34
N LEU A 10 -25.50 14.57 1.55
CA LEU A 10 -24.72 13.57 2.26
C LEU A 10 -24.96 12.21 1.60
N GLY A 11 -24.07 11.81 0.69
CA GLY A 11 -24.08 10.46 0.12
C GLY A 11 -23.36 9.47 1.02
N VAL A 12 -23.93 8.28 1.23
CA VAL A 12 -23.23 7.16 1.88
C VAL A 12 -22.02 6.76 1.02
N ALA A 13 -20.83 6.58 1.60
CA ALA A 13 -19.65 6.13 0.84
C ALA A 13 -19.87 4.72 0.25
N GLY A 14 -19.26 4.44 -0.90
CA GLY A 14 -19.24 3.09 -1.46
C GLY A 14 -18.40 2.15 -0.56
N PHE A 15 -18.79 0.88 -0.49
CA PHE A 15 -18.01 -0.14 0.23
C PHE A 15 -17.14 -0.89 -0.78
N ILE A 16 -15.88 -1.14 -0.45
CA ILE A 16 -15.01 -2.00 -1.25
C ILE A 16 -15.56 -3.42 -1.19
N LYS A 17 -15.64 -4.08 -2.36
CA LYS A 17 -16.07 -5.48 -2.42
C LYS A 17 -14.92 -6.38 -1.99
N THR A 18 -15.26 -7.43 -1.24
CA THR A 18 -14.32 -8.47 -0.83
C THR A 18 -14.87 -9.85 -1.19
N ASP A 19 -13.98 -10.81 -1.37
CA ASP A 19 -14.34 -12.22 -1.51
C ASP A 19 -14.80 -12.83 -0.16
N SER A 20 -15.07 -14.15 -0.17
CA SER A 20 -15.49 -14.90 1.02
C SER A 20 -14.42 -14.99 2.12
N GLU A 21 -13.15 -14.74 1.80
CA GLU A 21 -12.03 -14.75 2.74
C GLU A 21 -11.68 -13.33 3.25
N GLY A 22 -12.41 -12.31 2.77
CA GLY A 22 -12.25 -10.92 3.15
C GLY A 22 -11.16 -10.17 2.37
N TYR A 23 -10.71 -10.70 1.24
CA TYR A 23 -9.75 -10.02 0.36
C TYR A 23 -10.46 -9.13 -0.65
N ALA A 24 -9.98 -7.91 -0.81
CA ALA A 24 -10.24 -7.08 -1.98
C ALA A 24 -9.22 -7.41 -3.06
N THR A 25 -9.62 -7.29 -4.32
CA THR A 25 -8.73 -7.38 -5.49
C THR A 25 -8.72 -6.03 -6.21
N GLY A 26 -7.54 -5.61 -6.67
CA GLY A 26 -7.41 -4.38 -7.46
C GLY A 26 -6.15 -4.32 -8.30
N GLU A 27 -6.23 -3.53 -9.36
CA GLU A 27 -5.11 -3.22 -10.23
C GLU A 27 -4.27 -2.10 -9.62
N LEU A 28 -2.96 -2.25 -9.55
CA LEU A 28 -2.08 -1.16 -9.17
C LEU A 28 -2.00 -0.18 -10.34
N ILE A 29 -2.72 0.94 -10.25
CA ILE A 29 -2.78 1.92 -11.34
C ILE A 29 -1.69 2.98 -11.22
N GLN A 30 -1.14 3.19 -10.03
CA GLN A 30 -0.11 4.19 -9.80
C GLN A 30 0.80 3.85 -8.63
N VAL A 31 2.10 4.05 -8.83
CA VAL A 31 3.11 4.18 -7.78
C VAL A 31 3.86 5.48 -8.05
N GLN A 32 3.97 6.34 -7.04
CA GLN A 32 4.65 7.63 -7.22
C GLN A 32 5.28 8.13 -5.93
N ALA A 33 6.41 8.83 -6.05
CA ALA A 33 6.96 9.61 -4.95
C ALA A 33 6.14 10.90 -4.77
N ILE A 34 5.78 11.22 -3.53
CA ILE A 34 5.08 12.44 -3.15
C ILE A 34 5.78 13.08 -1.94
N GLU A 35 5.61 14.38 -1.80
CA GLU A 35 5.89 15.10 -0.57
C GLU A 35 4.58 15.32 0.20
N SER A 36 4.59 15.08 1.51
CA SER A 36 3.44 15.37 2.37
C SER A 36 3.86 16.08 3.66
N GLU A 37 2.96 16.88 4.23
CA GLU A 37 3.18 17.50 5.54
C GLU A 37 2.73 16.55 6.64
N LEU A 38 3.68 16.11 7.47
CA LEU A 38 3.42 15.31 8.66
C LEU A 38 3.96 16.04 9.89
N ASN A 39 3.07 16.43 10.81
CA ASN A 39 3.44 17.17 12.03
C ASN A 39 4.21 18.49 11.78
N GLY A 40 3.95 19.15 10.64
CA GLY A 40 4.61 20.41 10.26
C GLY A 40 5.97 20.23 9.56
N GLU A 41 6.36 18.99 9.27
CA GLU A 41 7.55 18.68 8.48
C GLU A 41 7.15 18.12 7.12
N THR A 42 7.83 18.56 6.07
CA THR A 42 7.73 17.94 4.74
C THR A 42 8.46 16.60 4.79
N VAL A 43 7.75 15.52 4.46
CA VAL A 43 8.28 14.17 4.38
C VAL A 43 8.03 13.58 3.01
N GLU A 44 9.04 12.90 2.48
CA GLU A 44 8.90 12.09 1.27
C GLU A 44 8.18 10.77 1.58
N GLN A 45 7.30 10.38 0.66
CA GLN A 45 6.54 9.14 0.73
C GLN A 45 6.40 8.52 -0.66
N ILE A 46 6.19 7.22 -0.69
CA ILE A 46 5.72 6.50 -1.88
C ILE A 46 4.22 6.28 -1.70
N GLU A 47 3.44 6.78 -2.65
CA GLU A 47 2.00 6.57 -2.74
C GLU A 47 1.70 5.44 -3.72
N TRP A 48 0.98 4.45 -3.23
CA TRP A 48 0.50 3.30 -3.98
C TRP A 48 -1.02 3.41 -4.15
N ILE A 49 -1.49 3.36 -5.39
CA ILE A 49 -2.91 3.55 -5.72
C ILE A 49 -3.42 2.34 -6.47
N TRP A 50 -4.37 1.63 -5.86
CA TRP A 50 -5.09 0.53 -6.51
C TRP A 50 -6.47 0.98 -6.96
N ALA A 51 -6.87 0.59 -8.16
CA ALA A 51 -8.25 0.60 -8.60
C ALA A 51 -8.93 -0.70 -8.14
N VAL A 52 -9.93 -0.58 -7.26
CA VAL A 52 -10.66 -1.71 -6.68
C VAL A 52 -12.15 -1.62 -6.98
N GLU A 53 -12.81 -2.78 -7.01
CA GLU A 53 -14.27 -2.81 -7.16
C GLU A 53 -14.97 -2.39 -5.85
N SER A 54 -16.03 -1.60 -5.98
CA SER A 54 -16.86 -1.15 -4.89
C SER A 54 -18.35 -1.28 -5.23
N THR A 55 -19.22 -1.09 -4.24
CA THR A 55 -20.67 -1.07 -4.45
C THR A 55 -21.17 0.05 -5.35
N LYS A 56 -20.32 1.02 -5.71
CA LYS A 56 -20.64 2.17 -6.57
C LYS A 56 -19.83 2.21 -7.88
N GLY A 57 -19.22 1.10 -8.26
CA GLY A 57 -18.28 1.03 -9.40
C GLY A 57 -16.85 0.96 -8.91
N THR A 58 -15.91 1.62 -9.60
CA THR A 58 -14.49 1.60 -9.23
C THR A 58 -14.17 2.63 -8.16
N SER A 59 -13.46 2.22 -7.12
CA SER A 59 -12.91 3.09 -6.08
C SER A 59 -11.38 3.03 -6.08
N LYS A 60 -10.74 4.05 -5.51
CA LYS A 60 -9.28 4.06 -5.31
C LYS A 60 -8.95 3.69 -3.87
N MET A 61 -7.99 2.80 -3.70
CA MET A 61 -7.38 2.46 -2.42
C MET A 61 -5.96 2.97 -2.39
N TYR A 62 -5.57 3.55 -1.27
CA TYR A 62 -4.29 4.22 -1.10
C TYR A 62 -3.49 3.55 0.02
N LEU A 63 -2.19 3.40 -0.21
CA LEU A 63 -1.21 3.10 0.82
C LEU A 63 -0.06 4.08 0.67
N TRP A 64 0.42 4.63 1.79
CA TRP A 64 1.62 5.46 1.81
C TRP A 64 2.70 4.75 2.62
N THR A 65 3.90 4.65 2.04
CA THR A 65 5.09 4.14 2.71
C THR A 65 6.15 5.24 2.73
N ARG A 66 7.08 5.21 3.69
CA ARG A 66 8.32 6.00 3.57
C ARG A 66 9.23 5.34 2.52
N PRO A 67 10.10 6.08 1.83
CA PRO A 67 11.00 5.53 0.81
C PRO A 67 12.18 4.72 1.40
N ASN A 68 12.23 4.52 2.71
CA ASN A 68 13.35 3.87 3.38
C ASN A 68 13.15 2.34 3.47
N ILE A 69 14.07 1.60 2.84
CA ILE A 69 14.28 0.17 3.10
C ILE A 69 15.20 0.05 4.32
N ASN A 70 14.69 -0.53 5.41
CA ASN A 70 15.46 -0.73 6.64
C ASN A 70 15.67 -2.23 6.88
N PRO A 71 16.93 -2.71 6.91
CA PRO A 71 17.20 -4.12 7.16
C PRO A 71 17.02 -4.53 8.63
N ASN A 72 16.78 -3.58 9.54
CA ASN A 72 16.53 -3.83 10.95
C ASN A 72 15.04 -3.73 11.29
N LYS A 73 14.58 -4.67 12.10
CA LYS A 73 13.24 -4.62 12.69
C LYS A 73 13.22 -3.63 13.85
N TYR A 74 12.13 -2.91 14.02
CA TYR A 74 11.93 -1.98 15.13
C TYR A 74 10.56 -2.17 15.77
N ILE A 75 10.49 -1.89 17.07
CA ILE A 75 9.22 -1.92 17.80
C ILE A 75 8.59 -0.55 17.66
N SER A 76 7.59 -0.44 16.78
CA SER A 76 6.90 0.83 16.52
C SER A 76 6.08 1.32 17.72
N ARG A 77 5.62 0.41 18.59
CA ARG A 77 5.05 0.71 19.91
C ARG A 77 5.40 -0.41 20.90
N PRO A 78 5.97 -0.12 22.08
CA PRO A 78 6.35 -1.14 23.07
C PRO A 78 5.19 -2.07 23.46
N GLU A 79 3.96 -1.56 23.35
CA GLU A 79 2.72 -2.22 23.75
C GLU A 79 2.15 -3.15 22.66
N GLN A 80 2.73 -3.15 21.45
CA GLN A 80 2.21 -3.86 20.28
C GLN A 80 3.00 -5.13 19.89
N GLY A 81 3.94 -5.58 20.71
CA GLY A 81 4.61 -6.87 20.53
C GLY A 81 5.89 -6.81 19.69
N GLU A 82 6.06 -7.81 18.83
CA GLU A 82 7.32 -8.15 18.14
C GLU A 82 7.86 -7.01 17.26
N ALA A 83 9.18 -7.00 17.07
CA ALA A 83 9.84 -6.05 16.19
C ALA A 83 9.43 -6.32 14.73
N GLU A 84 9.13 -5.27 13.97
CA GLU A 84 8.70 -5.37 12.58
C GLU A 84 9.57 -4.51 11.64
N TYR A 85 9.64 -4.87 10.37
CA TYR A 85 10.32 -4.05 9.35
C TYR A 85 9.52 -2.78 9.02
N SER A 86 10.13 -1.83 8.29
CA SER A 86 9.41 -0.68 7.73
C SER A 86 8.30 -1.15 6.78
N LEU A 87 7.24 -0.35 6.58
CA LEU A 87 6.14 -0.75 5.69
C LEU A 87 6.60 -1.04 4.26
N LEU A 88 7.56 -0.29 3.74
CA LEU A 88 8.13 -0.53 2.42
C LEU A 88 8.89 -1.86 2.40
N THR A 89 9.79 -2.09 3.37
CA THR A 89 10.53 -3.35 3.46
C THR A 89 9.60 -4.55 3.58
N GLN A 90 8.55 -4.48 4.43
CA GLN A 90 7.56 -5.55 4.54
C GLN A 90 6.85 -5.81 3.20
N LEU A 91 6.44 -4.75 2.51
CA LEU A 91 5.78 -4.87 1.22
C LEU A 91 6.70 -5.55 0.18
N LEU A 92 7.94 -5.09 0.04
CA LEU A 92 8.88 -5.63 -0.94
C LEU A 92 9.24 -7.11 -0.64
N LEU A 93 9.36 -7.49 0.63
CA LEU A 93 9.51 -8.89 1.03
C LEU A 93 8.29 -9.72 0.64
N ASN A 94 7.08 -9.24 0.92
CA ASN A 94 5.83 -9.94 0.58
C ASN A 94 5.63 -10.11 -0.93
N LEU A 95 6.10 -9.14 -1.71
CA LEU A 95 6.07 -9.19 -3.17
C LEU A 95 7.21 -10.02 -3.78
N GLY A 96 8.18 -10.47 -2.97
CA GLY A 96 9.35 -11.20 -3.45
C GLY A 96 10.36 -10.35 -4.23
N LEU A 97 10.23 -9.02 -4.18
CA LEU A 97 11.17 -8.05 -4.76
C LEU A 97 12.40 -7.82 -3.89
N LEU A 98 12.31 -8.25 -2.63
CA LEU A 98 13.39 -8.25 -1.67
C LEU A 98 13.42 -9.61 -0.97
N SER A 99 14.62 -10.07 -0.62
CA SER A 99 14.81 -11.28 0.18
C SER A 99 15.50 -10.97 1.51
N GLU A 100 15.39 -11.87 2.49
CA GLU A 100 16.14 -11.75 3.75
C GLU A 100 17.66 -11.71 3.49
N ASN A 101 18.17 -12.38 2.45
CA ASN A 101 19.57 -12.30 2.06
C ASN A 101 19.96 -10.89 1.59
N ASN A 102 19.09 -10.19 0.85
CA ASN A 102 19.35 -8.79 0.49
C ASN A 102 19.38 -7.90 1.74
N LEU A 103 18.54 -8.19 2.74
CA LEU A 103 18.57 -7.47 4.01
C LEU A 103 19.85 -7.73 4.79
N ASP A 104 20.35 -8.97 4.81
CA ASP A 104 21.63 -9.32 5.43
C ASP A 104 22.78 -8.53 4.77
N GLN A 105 22.82 -8.49 3.43
CA GLN A 105 23.79 -7.69 2.68
C GLN A 105 23.70 -6.19 3.02
N LEU A 106 22.49 -5.62 3.14
CA LEU A 106 22.31 -4.22 3.56
C LEU A 106 22.79 -3.94 5.00
N ARG A 107 22.74 -4.93 5.92
CA ARG A 107 23.27 -4.74 7.28
C ARG A 107 24.79 -4.68 7.28
N GLU A 108 25.42 -5.49 6.45
CA GLU A 108 26.88 -5.57 6.33
C GLU A 108 27.44 -4.41 5.49
N ASN A 109 26.73 -4.04 4.43
CA ASN A 109 27.10 -2.98 3.49
C ASN A 109 25.87 -2.11 3.12
N PRO A 110 25.69 -0.94 3.75
CA PRO A 110 24.58 -0.04 3.43
C PRO A 110 24.56 0.47 1.97
N GLU A 111 25.72 0.52 1.29
CA GLU A 111 25.81 0.95 -0.13
C GLU A 111 25.22 -0.08 -1.09
N TYR A 112 25.00 -1.33 -0.64
CA TYR A 112 24.36 -2.39 -1.42
C TYR A 112 22.93 -2.02 -1.90
N ILE A 113 22.31 -0.99 -1.31
CA ILE A 113 21.04 -0.44 -1.78
C ILE A 113 21.12 0.03 -3.24
N GLU A 114 22.28 0.50 -3.70
CA GLU A 114 22.51 0.94 -5.08
C GLU A 114 22.60 -0.24 -6.06
N GLU A 115 22.87 -1.45 -5.55
CA GLU A 115 22.87 -2.69 -6.33
C GLU A 115 21.48 -3.34 -6.42
N LEU A 116 20.51 -2.87 -5.62
CA LEU A 116 19.13 -3.35 -5.66
C LEU A 116 18.38 -2.71 -6.84
N ASP A 117 18.26 -3.49 -7.91
CA ASP A 117 17.46 -3.14 -9.09
C ASP A 117 15.96 -3.44 -8.82
N ILE A 118 15.31 -2.55 -8.07
CA ILE A 118 13.88 -2.65 -7.74
C ILE A 118 13.14 -1.52 -8.47
N ASP A 119 12.57 -1.84 -9.63
CA ASP A 119 11.68 -0.93 -10.34
C ASP A 119 10.23 -1.13 -9.90
N LEU A 120 9.69 -0.13 -9.19
CA LEU A 120 8.31 -0.16 -8.72
C LEU A 120 7.29 0.15 -9.82
N GLU A 121 7.72 0.80 -10.91
CA GLU A 121 6.85 1.12 -12.04
C GLU A 121 6.43 -0.14 -12.80
N GLU A 122 7.28 -1.19 -12.82
CA GLU A 122 6.94 -2.49 -13.42
C GLU A 122 5.75 -3.18 -12.74
N LEU A 123 5.40 -2.79 -11.52
CA LEU A 123 4.24 -3.30 -10.79
C LEU A 123 2.92 -2.68 -11.28
N GLN A 124 2.98 -1.55 -11.99
CA GLN A 124 1.77 -0.90 -12.50
C GLN A 124 1.06 -1.78 -13.55
N GLY A 125 -0.26 -1.78 -13.51
CA GLY A 125 -1.11 -2.65 -14.33
C GLY A 125 -1.25 -4.07 -13.80
N GLN A 126 -0.49 -4.47 -12.79
CA GLN A 126 -0.61 -5.80 -12.20
C GLN A 126 -1.76 -5.88 -11.18
N GLN A 127 -2.32 -7.08 -11.03
CA GLN A 127 -3.42 -7.34 -10.09
C GLN A 127 -2.87 -7.75 -8.73
N PHE A 128 -3.45 -7.18 -7.67
CA PHE A 128 -3.10 -7.49 -6.29
C PHE A 128 -4.35 -7.90 -5.53
N ARG A 129 -4.17 -8.77 -4.53
CA ARG A 129 -5.18 -8.97 -3.50
C ARG A 129 -4.66 -8.55 -2.14
N PHE A 130 -5.54 -8.05 -1.29
CA PHE A 130 -5.21 -7.66 0.08
C PHE A 130 -6.46 -7.60 0.97
N LYS A 131 -6.27 -7.84 2.26
CA LYS A 131 -7.28 -7.56 3.28
C LYS A 131 -7.33 -6.06 3.58
N LEU A 132 -8.46 -5.62 4.11
CA LEU A 132 -8.69 -4.24 4.50
C LEU A 132 -8.57 -4.08 6.01
N ILE A 133 -7.76 -3.14 6.47
CA ILE A 133 -7.77 -2.68 7.85
C ILE A 133 -8.88 -1.63 7.96
N PRO A 134 -9.91 -1.86 8.79
CA PRO A 134 -10.99 -0.90 8.98
C PRO A 134 -10.44 0.44 9.46
N GLY A 135 -10.89 1.52 8.82
CA GLY A 135 -10.62 2.86 9.32
C GLY A 135 -11.27 3.09 10.69
N LYS A 136 -10.62 3.88 11.56
CA LYS A 136 -11.27 4.42 12.76
C LYS A 136 -12.27 5.51 12.35
N MET A 137 -13.29 5.79 13.16
CA MET A 137 -14.38 6.74 12.89
C MET A 137 -13.99 7.88 11.93
N GLY A 138 -14.60 7.89 10.74
CA GLY A 138 -14.41 8.93 9.72
C GLY A 138 -13.19 8.79 8.81
N LYS A 139 -12.30 7.80 9.04
CA LYS A 139 -11.17 7.50 8.15
C LYS A 139 -11.52 6.36 7.19
N PRO A 140 -11.02 6.42 5.94
CA PRO A 140 -11.18 5.31 5.01
C PRO A 140 -10.44 4.06 5.52
N SER A 141 -10.91 2.89 5.11
CA SER A 141 -10.14 1.65 5.24
C SER A 141 -8.84 1.74 4.44
N LYS A 142 -7.83 0.99 4.84
CA LYS A 142 -6.53 0.92 4.16
C LYS A 142 -6.15 -0.53 3.85
N PRO A 143 -5.31 -0.78 2.83
CA PRO A 143 -4.77 -2.11 2.59
C PRO A 143 -3.96 -2.58 3.81
N ASP A 144 -4.08 -3.85 4.18
CA ASP A 144 -3.18 -4.50 5.13
C ASP A 144 -1.93 -4.98 4.39
N VAL A 145 -0.81 -4.28 4.59
CA VAL A 145 0.48 -4.55 3.96
C VAL A 145 0.92 -6.01 4.13
N LYS A 146 0.58 -6.64 5.26
CA LYS A 146 0.95 -8.03 5.56
C LYS A 146 0.24 -9.06 4.69
N THR A 147 -0.79 -8.63 3.97
CA THR A 147 -1.67 -9.49 3.16
C THR A 147 -1.66 -9.09 1.68
N ILE A 148 -0.88 -8.06 1.32
CA ILE A 148 -0.74 -7.66 -0.08
C ILE A 148 0.05 -8.74 -0.81
N GLU A 149 -0.59 -9.32 -1.81
CA GLU A 149 -0.04 -10.37 -2.64
C GLU A 149 -0.25 -9.99 -4.10
N LEU A 150 0.80 -10.18 -4.91
CA LEU A 150 0.71 -10.07 -6.35
C LEU A 150 -0.04 -11.29 -6.90
N LEU A 151 -1.14 -11.06 -7.60
CA LEU A 151 -1.80 -12.08 -8.38
C LEU A 151 -1.05 -12.20 -9.69
N THR A 152 -0.20 -13.21 -9.81
CA THR A 152 0.43 -13.53 -11.08
C THR A 152 -0.69 -13.81 -12.07
N VAL A 153 -0.92 -12.90 -13.02
CA VAL A 153 -1.75 -13.21 -14.18
C VAL A 153 -0.99 -14.29 -14.89
N LYS A 154 -1.40 -15.56 -14.74
CA LYS A 154 -0.99 -16.58 -15.71
C LYS A 154 -1.36 -15.98 -17.07
N PRO A 155 -0.42 -15.76 -18.00
CA PRO A 155 -0.84 -15.54 -19.37
C PRO A 155 -1.71 -16.74 -19.70
N ASP A 156 -2.96 -16.47 -20.10
CA ASP A 156 -3.86 -17.51 -20.55
C ASP A 156 -3.06 -18.38 -21.51
N LEU A 157 -2.89 -19.65 -21.15
CA LEU A 157 -2.44 -20.66 -22.09
C LEU A 157 -3.52 -20.68 -23.16
N GLU A 158 -3.29 -19.94 -24.24
CA GLU A 158 -4.07 -20.08 -25.46
C GLU A 158 -4.08 -21.56 -25.85
N VAL A 159 -5.29 -21.99 -26.17
CA VAL A 159 -5.78 -23.36 -26.38
C VAL A 159 -4.93 -24.18 -27.34
#